data_AF-A0AAV0Q892-F1
#
_entry.id   AF-A0AAV0Q892-F1
#
_cell.length_a   1.000
_cell.length_b   1.000
_cell.length_c   1.000
_cell.angle_alpha   90.00
_cell.angle_beta   90.00
_cell.angle_gamma   90.00
#
_symmetry.space_group_name_H-M   'P 1'
#
loop_
_entity.id
_entity.type
_entity.pdbx_description
1 polymer ?
#
loop_
_entity_poly.entity_id
_entity_poly.type
_entity_poly.pdbx_seq_one_letter_code
_entity_poly.pdbx_strand_id
1 'polypeptide(L)'
;MLVYWRSPRYNVVRLFYTMLAALILGTQFWGVGSKRDTTQALFTVMGALYSACIFLGVSNASSVQPIVAIERTVFYREKAAGMYSPLAYAAAQGIVEIPYILVQTIIYCVITYFMIKFEQNAGKFFLYMLFMFLTFTYFTFYGMMAVGLTPTQNIAAVVSSAFYSLWNLLSGFLIPKQFIPVWWIWFYYICPIAWTLQGIISSQLGNVETIIQGQGFQVSVKDYLKANYDYGTNKIGPSIAVLLVFNLLFFSVFAVSVKFINFQRR
;
A
#
# COMPACT_ATOMS: atom_id res chain seq x y z
N MET A 1 -23.97 4.24 7.29
CA MET A 1 -23.85 5.43 6.40
C MET A 1 -23.97 6.76 7.15
N LEU A 2 -25.00 6.99 7.97
CA LEU A 2 -25.14 8.21 8.80
C LEU A 2 -24.14 8.33 9.97
N VAL A 3 -23.56 7.22 10.47
CA VAL A 3 -22.59 7.23 11.58
C VAL A 3 -21.23 7.80 11.14
N TYR A 4 -20.73 7.45 9.95
CA TYR A 4 -19.49 8.01 9.38
C TYR A 4 -19.56 9.54 9.22
N TRP A 5 -20.75 10.07 8.94
CA TRP A 5 -21.02 11.51 8.83
C TRP A 5 -21.30 12.19 10.19
N ARG A 6 -21.95 11.50 11.14
CA ARG A 6 -22.25 12.03 12.49
C ARG A 6 -21.07 12.00 13.46
N SER A 7 -20.06 11.14 13.24
CA SER A 7 -18.82 11.12 14.03
C SER A 7 -17.57 11.32 13.14
N PRO A 8 -17.31 12.55 12.65
CA PRO A 8 -16.22 12.87 11.72
C PRO A 8 -14.82 12.68 12.32
N ARG A 9 -14.72 12.36 13.62
CA ARG A 9 -13.44 12.25 14.34
C ARG A 9 -12.49 11.23 13.71
N TYR A 10 -12.98 10.09 13.22
CA TYR A 10 -12.12 9.07 12.63
C TYR A 10 -11.47 9.53 11.31
N ASN A 11 -12.28 9.99 10.36
CA ASN A 11 -11.78 10.43 9.05
C ASN A 11 -10.91 11.69 9.16
N VAL A 12 -11.28 12.63 10.03
CA VAL A 12 -10.49 13.84 10.26
C VAL A 12 -9.13 13.49 10.86
N VAL A 13 -9.07 12.60 11.86
CA VAL A 13 -7.80 12.15 12.45
C VAL A 13 -6.96 11.39 11.43
N ARG A 14 -7.57 10.52 10.62
CA ARG A 14 -6.87 9.77 9.56
C ARG A 14 -6.28 10.70 8.49
N LEU A 15 -7.05 11.69 8.03
CA LEU A 15 -6.58 12.68 7.06
C LEU A 15 -5.48 13.59 7.64
N PHE A 16 -5.65 14.04 8.89
CA PHE A 16 -4.65 14.85 9.58
C PHE A 16 -3.34 14.09 9.80
N TYR A 17 -3.41 12.84 10.27
CA TYR A 17 -2.25 11.97 10.42
C TYR A 17 -1.54 11.74 9.08
N THR A 18 -2.30 11.51 8.01
CA THR A 18 -1.76 11.36 6.66
C THR A 18 -1.03 12.61 6.21
N MET A 19 -1.60 13.79 6.46
CA MET A 19 -0.97 15.06 6.12
C MET A 19 0.35 15.26 6.87
N LEU A 20 0.39 14.99 8.17
CA LEU A 20 1.62 15.06 8.96
C LEU A 20 2.66 14.04 8.50
N ALA A 21 2.25 12.79 8.25
CA ALA A 21 3.12 11.74 7.73
C ALA A 21 3.70 12.11 6.35
N ALA A 22 2.88 12.71 5.47
CA ALA A 22 3.32 13.20 4.17
C ALA A 22 4.38 14.31 4.31
N LEU A 23 4.17 15.24 5.24
CA LEU A 23 5.12 16.32 5.51
C LEU A 23 6.43 15.78 6.08
N ILE A 24 6.39 14.87 7.04
CA ILE A 24 7.59 14.27 7.65
C ILE A 24 8.41 13.52 6.59
N LEU A 25 7.77 12.69 5.77
CA LEU A 25 8.46 11.96 4.71
C LEU A 25 8.96 12.90 3.60
N GLY A 26 8.16 13.91 3.25
CA GLY A 26 8.53 14.92 2.28
C GLY A 26 9.73 15.76 2.72
N THR A 27 9.83 16.12 4.00
CA THR A 27 11.00 16.83 4.54
C THR A 27 12.23 15.92 4.65
N GLN A 28 12.04 14.65 5.05
CA GLN A 28 13.12 13.68 5.15
C GLN A 28 13.81 13.43 3.79
N PHE A 29 13.02 13.33 2.71
CA PHE A 29 13.52 13.06 1.35
C PHE A 29 13.49 14.30 0.44
N TRP A 30 13.68 15.49 1.03
CA TRP A 30 13.58 16.75 0.30
C TRP A 30 14.58 16.84 -0.86
N GLY A 31 14.06 17.02 -2.08
CA GLY A 31 14.88 17.21 -3.28
C GLY A 31 15.74 16.00 -3.69
N VAL A 32 15.47 14.81 -3.14
CA VAL A 32 16.17 13.57 -3.49
C VAL A 32 15.87 13.14 -4.93
N GLY A 33 14.67 13.45 -5.43
CA GLY A 33 14.22 13.07 -6.77
C GLY A 33 15.05 13.67 -7.91
N SER A 34 15.75 14.79 -7.69
CA SER A 34 16.60 15.46 -8.69
C SER A 34 18.05 14.98 -8.71
N LYS A 35 18.51 14.26 -7.67
CA LYS A 35 19.89 13.76 -7.57
C LYS A 35 19.93 12.30 -8.01
N ARG A 36 20.37 12.05 -9.25
CA ARG A 36 20.39 10.69 -9.85
C ARG A 36 21.77 10.26 -10.37
N ASP A 37 22.79 11.05 -10.09
CA ASP A 37 24.09 10.93 -10.76
C ASP A 37 24.95 9.77 -10.22
N THR A 38 24.60 9.25 -9.04
CA THR A 38 25.35 8.20 -8.33
C THR A 38 24.45 7.04 -7.94
N THR A 39 24.99 5.82 -7.94
CA THR A 39 24.28 4.60 -7.51
C THR A 39 23.65 4.77 -6.11
N GLN A 40 24.35 5.43 -5.18
CA GLN A 40 23.86 5.71 -3.84
C GLN A 40 22.65 6.67 -3.83
N ALA A 41 22.62 7.65 -4.73
CA ALA A 41 21.49 8.57 -4.85
C ALA A 41 20.24 7.84 -5.37
N LEU A 42 20.41 6.89 -6.30
CA LEU A 42 19.31 6.04 -6.76
C LEU A 42 18.79 5.10 -5.68
N PHE A 43 19.67 4.48 -4.90
CA PHE A 43 19.24 3.70 -3.73
C PHE A 43 18.46 4.56 -2.75
N THR A 44 18.82 5.83 -2.59
CA THR A 44 18.09 6.78 -1.75
C THR A 44 16.71 7.11 -2.33
N VAL A 45 16.60 7.32 -3.65
CA VAL A 45 15.30 7.52 -4.33
C VAL A 45 14.40 6.29 -4.19
N MET A 46 14.95 5.09 -4.43
CA MET A 46 14.21 3.83 -4.27
C MET A 46 13.79 3.62 -2.81
N GLY A 47 14.65 3.97 -1.85
CA GLY A 47 14.36 3.94 -0.41
C GLY A 47 13.29 4.95 0.01
N ALA A 48 13.26 6.13 -0.61
CA ALA A 48 12.22 7.13 -0.39
C ALA A 48 10.84 6.59 -0.85
N LEU A 49 10.79 6.00 -2.05
CA LEU A 49 9.57 5.36 -2.56
C LEU A 49 9.12 4.18 -1.70
N TYR A 50 10.08 3.37 -1.24
CA TYR A 50 9.85 2.24 -0.35
C TYR A 50 9.25 2.64 0.99
N SER A 51 9.92 3.57 1.68
CA SER A 51 9.48 4.09 2.97
C SER A 51 8.13 4.79 2.87
N ALA A 52 7.89 5.55 1.80
CA ALA A 52 6.60 6.19 1.54
C ALA A 52 5.44 5.17 1.44
N CYS A 53 5.63 4.08 0.69
CA CYS A 53 4.60 3.06 0.53
C CYS A 53 4.31 2.31 1.84
N ILE A 54 5.36 1.86 2.53
CA ILE A 54 5.20 1.01 3.73
C ILE A 54 4.69 1.81 4.92
N PHE A 55 5.29 2.98 5.18
CA PHE A 55 4.97 3.74 6.38
C PHE A 55 3.49 4.09 6.44
N LEU A 56 2.96 4.69 5.38
CA LEU A 56 1.56 5.07 5.35
C LEU A 56 0.63 3.88 5.10
N GLY A 57 1.07 2.87 4.36
CA GLY A 57 0.33 1.62 4.15
C GLY A 57 0.03 0.88 5.45
N VAL A 58 1.05 0.64 6.28
CA VAL A 58 0.91 -0.04 7.58
C VAL A 58 0.08 0.78 8.56
N SER A 59 0.26 2.10 8.59
CA SER A 59 -0.56 2.99 9.43
C SER A 59 -2.03 2.97 9.03
N ASN A 60 -2.33 2.97 7.72
CA ASN A 60 -3.70 2.82 7.22
C ASN A 60 -4.34 1.52 7.69
N ALA A 61 -3.66 0.39 7.47
CA ALA A 61 -4.18 -0.90 7.85
C ALA A 61 -4.42 -1.01 9.37
N SER A 62 -3.49 -0.52 10.19
CA SER A 62 -3.61 -0.52 11.66
C SER A 62 -4.74 0.38 12.16
N SER A 63 -4.99 1.52 11.49
CA SER A 63 -6.06 2.45 11.87
C SER A 63 -7.47 1.93 11.57
N VAL A 64 -7.62 1.03 10.60
CA VAL A 64 -8.91 0.47 10.19
C VAL A 64 -9.34 -0.68 11.09
N GLN A 65 -8.38 -1.45 11.64
CA GLN A 65 -8.66 -2.59 12.52
C GLN A 65 -9.61 -2.30 13.71
N PRO A 66 -9.38 -1.26 14.54
CA PRO A 66 -10.28 -0.96 15.67
C PRO A 66 -11.68 -0.58 15.23
N ILE A 67 -11.82 0.14 14.12
CA ILE A 67 -13.12 0.59 13.62
C ILE A 67 -13.94 -0.61 13.17
N VAL A 68 -13.36 -1.49 12.36
CA VAL A 68 -14.02 -2.72 11.89
C VAL A 68 -14.39 -3.61 13.07
N ALA A 69 -13.55 -3.68 14.11
CA ALA A 69 -13.84 -4.47 15.30
C ALA A 69 -15.06 -3.95 16.06
N ILE A 70 -15.20 -2.62 16.22
CA ILE A 70 -16.37 -1.99 16.83
C ILE A 70 -17.61 -2.22 15.97
N GLU A 71 -17.54 -1.94 14.68
CA GLU A 71 -18.68 -2.10 13.77
C GLU A 71 -19.17 -3.56 13.68
N ARG A 72 -18.25 -4.53 13.74
CA ARG A 72 -18.59 -5.96 13.79
C ARG A 72 -19.48 -6.31 14.99
N THR A 73 -19.26 -5.69 16.15
CA THR A 73 -20.11 -5.96 17.34
C THR A 73 -21.53 -5.44 17.15
N VAL A 74 -21.70 -4.31 16.47
CA VAL A 74 -23.01 -3.75 16.10
C VAL A 74 -23.66 -4.63 15.04
N PHE A 75 -22.90 -5.02 14.01
CA PHE A 75 -23.39 -5.90 12.94
C PHE A 75 -23.91 -7.23 13.48
N TYR A 76 -23.24 -7.87 14.44
CA TYR A 76 -23.75 -9.13 14.98
C TYR A 76 -25.10 -8.97 15.70
N ARG A 77 -25.35 -7.82 16.37
CA ARG A 77 -26.66 -7.51 16.98
C ARG A 77 -27.74 -7.29 15.93
N GLU A 78 -27.44 -6.55 14.87
CA GLU A 78 -28.39 -6.28 13.77
C GLU A 78 -28.68 -7.54 12.94
N LYS A 79 -27.68 -8.41 12.74
CA LYS A 79 -27.83 -9.73 12.11
C LYS A 79 -28.72 -10.64 12.95
N ALA A 80 -28.59 -10.63 14.28
CA ALA A 80 -29.48 -11.38 15.17
C ALA A 80 -30.92 -10.88 15.12
N ALA A 81 -31.13 -9.59 14.84
CA ALA A 81 -32.45 -8.99 14.61
C ALA A 81 -32.99 -9.20 13.17
N GLY A 82 -32.25 -9.87 12.29
CA GLY A 82 -32.68 -10.17 10.91
C GLY A 82 -32.67 -8.98 9.95
N MET A 83 -32.01 -7.87 10.30
CA MET A 83 -32.14 -6.62 9.55
C MET A 83 -31.29 -6.54 8.26
N TYR A 84 -30.13 -7.23 8.18
CA TYR A 84 -29.21 -7.10 7.04
C TYR A 84 -28.55 -8.42 6.61
N SER A 85 -28.28 -8.53 5.30
CA SER A 85 -27.42 -9.58 4.74
C SER A 85 -25.93 -9.29 5.01
N PRO A 86 -25.12 -10.28 5.44
CA PRO A 86 -23.70 -10.10 5.69
C PRO A 86 -22.87 -9.61 4.50
N LEU A 87 -23.26 -10.02 3.28
CA LEU A 87 -22.57 -9.59 2.06
C LEU A 87 -22.90 -8.14 1.71
N ALA A 88 -24.13 -7.69 1.96
CA ALA A 88 -24.53 -6.30 1.75
C ALA A 88 -23.78 -5.37 2.71
N TYR A 89 -23.56 -5.81 3.96
CA TYR A 89 -22.74 -5.09 4.94
C TYR A 89 -21.28 -4.95 4.47
N ALA A 90 -20.64 -6.05 4.06
CA ALA A 90 -19.26 -6.02 3.59
C ALA A 90 -19.09 -5.14 2.33
N ALA A 91 -20.03 -5.22 1.38
CA ALA A 91 -20.08 -4.37 0.19
C ALA A 91 -20.22 -2.89 0.55
N ALA A 92 -21.15 -2.54 1.44
CA ALA A 92 -21.35 -1.16 1.88
C ALA A 92 -20.08 -0.61 2.56
N GLN A 93 -19.42 -1.42 3.41
CA GLN A 93 -18.20 -1.01 4.09
C GLN A 93 -17.05 -0.76 3.11
N GLY A 94 -16.83 -1.66 2.14
CA GLY A 94 -15.81 -1.50 1.11
C GLY A 94 -16.04 -0.26 0.23
N ILE A 95 -17.28 -0.02 -0.21
CA ILE A 95 -17.63 1.12 -1.06
C ILE A 95 -17.43 2.46 -0.32
N VAL A 96 -17.72 2.50 0.98
CA VAL A 96 -17.55 3.72 1.78
C VAL A 96 -16.07 4.05 1.98
N GLU A 97 -15.18 3.08 2.11
CA GLU A 97 -13.74 3.31 2.29
C GLU A 97 -13.05 3.88 1.04
N ILE A 98 -13.46 3.47 -0.16
CA ILE A 98 -12.85 3.89 -1.44
C ILE A 98 -12.71 5.42 -1.59
N PRO A 99 -13.77 6.24 -1.44
CA PRO A 99 -13.67 7.69 -1.61
C PRO A 99 -12.77 8.34 -0.55
N TYR A 100 -12.76 7.84 0.69
CA TYR A 100 -11.86 8.37 1.72
C TYR A 100 -10.41 8.06 1.42
N ILE A 101 -10.11 6.83 0.99
CA ILE A 101 -8.77 6.43 0.57
C ILE A 101 -8.33 7.25 -0.65
N LEU A 102 -9.24 7.57 -1.58
CA LEU A 102 -8.93 8.40 -2.75
C LEU A 102 -8.51 9.82 -2.33
N VAL A 103 -9.30 10.48 -1.47
CA VAL A 103 -8.98 11.83 -0.96
C VAL A 103 -7.65 11.82 -0.18
N GLN A 104 -7.46 10.81 0.67
CA GLN A 104 -6.23 10.62 1.43
C GLN A 104 -5.01 10.45 0.50
N THR A 105 -5.16 9.65 -0.55
CA THR A 105 -4.11 9.40 -1.54
C THR A 105 -3.77 10.68 -2.30
N ILE A 106 -4.77 11.47 -2.72
CA ILE A 106 -4.54 12.73 -3.43
C ILE A 106 -3.71 13.68 -2.57
N ILE A 107 -4.11 13.90 -1.30
CA ILE A 107 -3.39 14.78 -0.38
C ILE A 107 -1.94 14.29 -0.20
N TYR A 108 -1.76 12.98 0.04
CA TYR A 108 -0.45 12.39 0.23
C TYR A 108 0.44 12.52 -1.00
N CYS A 109 -0.09 12.21 -2.19
CA CYS A 109 0.66 12.24 -3.45
C CYS A 109 1.05 13.66 -3.83
N VAL A 110 0.15 14.63 -3.68
CA VAL A 110 0.47 16.05 -3.96
C VAL A 110 1.65 16.48 -3.09
N ILE A 111 1.58 16.30 -1.78
CA ILE A 111 2.65 16.74 -0.86
C ILE A 111 3.98 16.04 -1.16
N THR A 112 3.97 14.70 -1.19
CA THR A 112 5.21 13.92 -1.37
C THR A 112 5.83 14.11 -2.74
N TYR A 113 5.03 14.20 -3.80
CA TYR A 113 5.54 14.36 -5.16
C TYR A 113 6.26 15.69 -5.36
N PHE A 114 5.68 16.79 -4.86
CA PHE A 114 6.28 18.11 -4.96
C PHE A 114 7.50 18.26 -4.04
N MET A 115 7.47 17.73 -2.81
CA MET A 115 8.60 17.84 -1.87
C MET A 115 9.81 16.98 -2.25
N ILE A 116 9.57 15.76 -2.77
CA ILE A 116 10.65 14.89 -3.23
C ILE A 116 11.25 15.40 -4.55
N LYS A 117 10.54 16.27 -5.29
CA LYS A 117 10.92 16.80 -6.60
C LYS A 117 11.10 15.71 -7.66
N PHE A 118 10.07 14.89 -7.85
CA PHE A 118 10.00 14.00 -9.01
C PHE A 118 9.81 14.79 -10.32
N GLU A 119 9.98 14.13 -11.46
CA GLU A 119 9.87 14.79 -12.78
C GLU A 119 8.48 15.38 -12.99
N GLN A 120 8.39 16.61 -13.49
CA GLN A 120 7.12 17.31 -13.68
C GLN A 120 6.39 16.86 -14.96
N ASN A 121 6.14 15.56 -15.10
CA ASN A 121 5.33 15.00 -16.18
C ASN A 121 3.98 14.52 -15.61
N ALA A 122 2.88 15.05 -16.17
CA ALA A 122 1.52 14.68 -15.75
C ALA A 122 1.27 13.17 -15.82
N GLY A 123 1.77 12.48 -16.85
CA GLY A 123 1.60 11.02 -16.98
C GLY A 123 2.27 10.24 -15.84
N LYS A 124 3.46 10.65 -15.42
CA LYS A 124 4.18 10.03 -14.29
C LYS A 124 3.51 10.33 -12.95
N PHE A 125 2.94 11.53 -12.79
CA PHE A 125 2.17 11.90 -11.61
C PHE A 125 0.90 11.03 -11.46
N PHE A 126 0.11 10.87 -12.52
CA PHE A 126 -1.10 10.05 -12.48
C PHE A 126 -0.79 8.57 -12.22
N LEU A 127 0.29 8.03 -12.80
CA LEU A 127 0.73 6.67 -12.50
C LEU A 127 1.15 6.51 -11.04
N TYR A 128 1.90 7.46 -10.49
CA TYR A 128 2.27 7.47 -9.08
C TYR A 128 1.04 7.49 -8.17
N MET A 129 0.08 8.36 -8.46
CA MET A 129 -1.18 8.44 -7.72
C MET A 129 -1.97 7.14 -7.80
N LEU A 130 -2.04 6.49 -8.97
CA LEU A 130 -2.71 5.21 -9.16
C LEU A 130 -2.07 4.10 -8.31
N PHE A 131 -0.74 3.96 -8.34
CA PHE A 131 -0.05 2.95 -7.54
C PHE A 131 -0.20 3.19 -6.04
N MET A 132 -0.12 4.44 -5.59
CA MET A 132 -0.34 4.78 -4.19
C MET A 132 -1.79 4.52 -3.76
N PHE A 133 -2.76 4.82 -4.63
CA PHE A 133 -4.18 4.53 -4.38
C PHE A 133 -4.40 3.03 -4.20
N LEU A 134 -3.98 2.22 -5.19
CA LEU A 134 -4.09 0.76 -5.12
C LEU A 134 -3.39 0.19 -3.88
N THR A 135 -2.28 0.81 -3.47
CA THR A 135 -1.51 0.43 -2.30
C THR A 135 -2.28 0.66 -1.01
N PHE A 136 -2.83 1.85 -0.82
CA PHE A 136 -3.61 2.16 0.37
C PHE A 136 -4.93 1.37 0.41
N THR A 137 -5.54 1.09 -0.75
CA THR A 137 -6.72 0.23 -0.82
C THR A 137 -6.40 -1.19 -0.36
N TYR A 138 -5.32 -1.82 -0.85
CA TYR A 138 -5.07 -3.21 -0.46
C TYR A 138 -4.67 -3.32 1.01
N PHE A 139 -3.92 -2.34 1.54
CA PHE A 139 -3.57 -2.31 2.95
C PHE A 139 -4.81 -2.15 3.84
N THR A 140 -5.75 -1.30 3.42
CA THR A 140 -7.03 -1.12 4.12
C THR A 140 -7.84 -2.43 4.09
N PHE A 141 -7.98 -3.06 2.93
CA PHE A 141 -8.71 -4.32 2.77
C PHE A 141 -8.05 -5.48 3.51
N TYR A 142 -6.72 -5.51 3.55
CA TYR A 142 -5.96 -6.46 4.36
C TYR A 142 -6.23 -6.28 5.86
N GLY A 143 -6.24 -5.03 6.34
CA GLY A 143 -6.61 -4.71 7.73
C GLY A 143 -8.03 -5.18 8.08
N MET A 144 -8.99 -4.98 7.18
CA MET A 144 -10.36 -5.49 7.34
C MET A 144 -10.40 -7.02 7.36
N MET A 145 -9.71 -7.67 6.43
CA MET A 145 -9.59 -9.13 6.35
C MET A 145 -9.03 -9.72 7.66
N ALA A 146 -7.97 -9.12 8.21
CA ALA A 146 -7.35 -9.58 9.45
C ALA A 146 -8.33 -9.57 10.63
N VAL A 147 -9.16 -8.53 10.75
CA VAL A 147 -10.22 -8.47 11.78
C VAL A 147 -11.37 -9.43 11.48
N GLY A 148 -11.71 -9.61 10.20
CA GLY A 148 -12.72 -10.57 9.78
C GLY A 148 -12.37 -12.02 10.12
N LEU A 149 -11.08 -12.38 10.08
CA LEU A 149 -10.59 -13.74 10.34
C LEU A 149 -10.22 -14.01 11.80
N THR A 150 -10.19 -12.99 12.68
CA THR A 150 -9.71 -13.14 14.06
C THR A 150 -10.78 -12.76 15.09
N PRO A 151 -10.81 -13.40 16.27
CA PRO A 151 -11.83 -13.14 17.27
C PRO A 151 -11.65 -11.79 17.98
N THR A 152 -10.42 -11.31 18.15
CA THR A 152 -10.11 -10.06 18.86
C THR A 152 -9.20 -9.15 18.04
N GLN A 153 -9.34 -7.83 18.23
CA GLN A 153 -8.49 -6.82 17.58
C GLN A 153 -7.01 -7.04 17.90
N ASN A 154 -6.67 -7.42 19.12
CA ASN A 154 -5.28 -7.64 19.52
C ASN A 154 -4.64 -8.79 18.72
N ILE A 155 -5.37 -9.89 18.51
CA ILE A 155 -4.89 -11.01 17.68
C ILE A 155 -4.79 -10.56 16.22
N ALA A 156 -5.75 -9.80 15.70
CA ALA A 156 -5.69 -9.22 14.35
C ALA A 156 -4.42 -8.39 14.15
N ALA A 157 -4.07 -7.54 15.12
CA ALA A 157 -2.90 -6.68 15.08
C ALA A 157 -1.59 -7.48 15.10
N VAL A 158 -1.49 -8.50 15.97
CA VAL A 158 -0.31 -9.37 16.08
C VAL A 158 -0.10 -10.20 14.81
N VAL A 159 -1.16 -10.78 14.26
CA VAL A 159 -1.07 -11.54 13.00
C VAL A 159 -0.68 -10.60 11.85
N SER A 160 -1.31 -9.42 11.78
CA SER A 160 -1.02 -8.45 10.74
C SER A 160 0.42 -7.95 10.78
N SER A 161 0.97 -7.70 11.98
CA SER A 161 2.35 -7.22 12.13
C SER A 161 3.38 -8.26 11.68
N ALA A 162 3.12 -9.56 11.91
CA ALA A 162 3.98 -10.63 11.39
C ALA A 162 4.04 -10.63 9.85
N PHE A 163 2.89 -10.48 9.18
CA PHE A 163 2.84 -10.37 7.72
C PHE A 163 3.46 -9.07 7.20
N TYR A 164 3.28 -7.93 7.88
CA TYR A 164 3.96 -6.69 7.52
C TYR A 164 5.48 -6.84 7.55
N SER A 165 6.02 -7.53 8.56
CA SER A 165 7.45 -7.82 8.68
C SER A 165 7.95 -8.69 7.53
N LEU A 166 7.19 -9.74 7.16
CA LEU A 166 7.51 -10.60 6.02
C LEU A 166 7.49 -9.83 4.69
N TRP A 167 6.46 -9.02 4.46
CA TRP A 167 6.37 -8.21 3.26
C TRP A 167 7.44 -7.13 3.20
N ASN A 168 7.83 -6.55 4.34
CA ASN A 168 8.93 -5.59 4.43
C ASN A 168 10.24 -6.24 3.95
N LEU A 169 10.59 -7.40 4.52
CA LEU A 169 11.83 -8.11 4.19
C LEU A 169 11.89 -8.58 2.73
N LEU A 170 10.79 -9.14 2.23
CA LEU A 170 10.71 -9.77 0.91
C LEU A 170 10.14 -8.86 -0.20
N SER A 171 10.07 -7.56 0.06
CA SER A 171 9.59 -6.54 -0.89
C SER A 171 10.51 -6.34 -2.11
N GLY A 172 11.73 -6.87 -2.09
CA GLY A 172 12.72 -6.70 -3.17
C GLY A 172 13.63 -5.48 -3.00
N PHE A 173 13.35 -4.59 -2.03
CA PHE A 173 14.22 -3.44 -1.73
C PHE A 173 15.32 -3.80 -0.72
N LEU A 174 14.94 -4.38 0.43
CA LEU A 174 15.90 -4.81 1.46
C LEU A 174 16.75 -6.00 1.01
N ILE A 175 16.10 -7.01 0.42
CA ILE A 175 16.76 -8.16 -0.19
C ILE A 175 16.41 -8.12 -1.69
N PRO A 176 17.38 -7.86 -2.57
CA PRO A 176 17.14 -7.94 -4.01
C PRO A 176 16.70 -9.33 -4.42
N LYS A 177 15.78 -9.41 -5.41
CA LYS A 177 15.18 -10.66 -5.90
C LYS A 177 16.22 -11.75 -6.24
N GLN A 178 17.38 -11.35 -6.75
CA GLN A 178 18.45 -12.27 -7.19
C GLN A 178 19.09 -13.04 -6.03
N PHE A 179 19.06 -12.50 -4.81
CA PHE A 179 19.63 -13.15 -3.62
C PHE A 179 18.61 -14.02 -2.87
N ILE A 180 17.35 -14.05 -3.31
CA ILE A 180 16.31 -14.89 -2.69
C ILE A 180 16.49 -16.33 -3.19
N PRO A 181 16.63 -17.32 -2.29
CA PRO A 181 16.71 -18.72 -2.69
C PRO A 181 15.51 -19.15 -3.54
N VAL A 182 15.74 -20.04 -4.52
CA VAL A 182 14.71 -20.47 -5.48
C VAL A 182 13.47 -21.05 -4.76
N TRP A 183 13.66 -21.74 -3.64
CA TRP A 183 12.55 -22.30 -2.86
C TRP A 183 11.72 -21.24 -2.09
N TRP A 184 12.20 -20.01 -1.91
CA TRP A 184 11.47 -18.90 -1.24
C TRP A 184 10.97 -17.82 -2.21
N ILE A 185 11.30 -17.91 -3.50
CA ILE A 185 10.96 -16.87 -4.48
C ILE A 185 9.44 -16.68 -4.66
N TRP A 186 8.64 -17.71 -4.36
CA TRP A 186 7.19 -17.62 -4.42
C TRP A 186 6.61 -16.58 -3.45
N PHE A 187 7.23 -16.38 -2.29
CA PHE A 187 6.81 -15.33 -1.34
C PHE A 187 7.00 -13.92 -1.91
N TYR A 188 8.02 -13.71 -2.72
CA TYR A 188 8.22 -12.43 -3.42
C TYR A 188 7.03 -12.12 -4.33
N TYR A 189 6.51 -13.12 -5.06
CA TYR A 189 5.36 -12.94 -5.94
C TYR A 189 4.03 -12.79 -5.20
N ILE A 190 3.89 -13.37 -4.01
CA ILE A 190 2.70 -13.20 -3.15
C ILE A 190 2.72 -11.87 -2.40
N CYS A 191 3.88 -11.19 -2.32
CA CYS A 191 4.01 -9.91 -1.64
C CYS A 191 3.45 -8.76 -2.50
N PRO A 192 2.35 -8.09 -2.10
CA PRO A 192 1.79 -6.99 -2.88
C PRO A 192 2.74 -5.78 -2.92
N ILE A 193 3.56 -5.59 -1.88
CA ILE A 193 4.53 -4.50 -1.78
C ILE A 193 5.57 -4.61 -2.91
N ALA A 194 6.02 -5.83 -3.25
CA ALA A 194 6.99 -6.03 -4.31
C ALA A 194 6.48 -5.52 -5.67
N TRP A 195 5.21 -5.77 -5.97
CA TRP A 195 4.56 -5.30 -7.20
C TRP A 195 4.34 -3.79 -7.22
N THR A 196 3.98 -3.19 -6.08
CA THR A 196 3.91 -1.72 -5.93
C THR A 196 5.25 -1.08 -6.20
N LEU A 197 6.33 -1.58 -5.59
CA LEU A 197 7.68 -1.02 -5.78
C LEU A 197 8.15 -1.18 -7.22
N GLN A 198 7.97 -2.37 -7.80
CA GLN A 198 8.29 -2.59 -9.20
C GLN A 198 7.53 -1.63 -10.11
N GLY A 199 6.23 -1.41 -9.87
CA GLY A 199 5.39 -0.51 -10.65
C GLY A 199 5.81 0.96 -10.54
N ILE A 200 5.99 1.45 -9.30
CA ILE A 200 6.37 2.84 -9.04
C ILE A 200 7.80 3.12 -9.54
N ILE A 201 8.75 2.25 -9.24
CA ILE A 201 10.15 2.41 -9.69
C ILE A 201 10.22 2.37 -11.21
N SER A 202 9.52 1.43 -11.87
CA SER A 202 9.49 1.37 -13.33
C SER A 202 8.80 2.60 -13.94
N SER A 203 7.74 3.12 -13.31
CA SER A 203 7.05 4.34 -13.78
C SER A 203 7.89 5.60 -13.64
N GLN A 204 8.65 5.75 -12.55
CA GLN A 204 9.43 6.97 -12.28
C GLN A 204 10.79 6.95 -12.96
N LEU A 205 11.49 5.81 -12.89
CA LEU A 205 12.88 5.65 -13.33
C LEU A 205 13.04 4.87 -14.64
N GLY A 206 12.02 4.16 -15.13
CA GLY A 206 12.14 3.29 -16.32
C GLY A 206 12.37 4.01 -17.65
N ASN A 207 12.07 5.31 -17.72
CA ASN A 207 12.32 6.16 -18.89
C ASN A 207 13.40 7.22 -18.63
N VAL A 208 14.13 7.12 -17.52
CA VAL A 208 15.16 8.10 -17.15
C VAL A 208 16.49 7.62 -17.73
N GLU A 209 17.00 8.35 -18.72
CA GLU A 209 18.25 8.01 -19.41
C GLU A 209 19.51 8.55 -18.72
N THR A 210 19.35 9.23 -17.58
CA THR A 210 20.47 9.82 -16.83
C THR A 210 21.55 8.77 -16.58
N ILE A 211 22.79 9.10 -16.94
CA ILE A 211 23.93 8.20 -16.80
C ILE A 211 24.37 8.21 -15.34
N ILE A 212 24.48 7.04 -14.75
CA ILE A 212 24.98 6.87 -13.39
C ILE A 212 26.47 6.65 -13.47
N GLN A 213 27.24 7.39 -12.68
CA GLN A 213 28.64 7.05 -12.43
C GLN A 213 28.71 6.14 -11.20
N GLY A 214 28.87 4.83 -11.43
CA GLY A 214 29.26 3.86 -10.41
C GLY A 214 30.78 3.67 -10.40
N GLN A 215 31.33 3.06 -9.34
CA GLN A 215 32.78 2.74 -9.24
C GLN A 215 33.26 1.98 -10.49
N GLY A 216 33.79 2.70 -11.48
CA GLY A 216 34.35 2.15 -12.73
C GLY A 216 33.39 1.94 -13.91
N PHE A 217 32.08 2.20 -13.80
CA PHE A 217 31.12 1.97 -14.90
C PHE A 217 30.11 3.12 -15.09
N GLN A 218 29.91 3.54 -16.34
CA GLN A 218 28.84 4.46 -16.75
C GLN A 218 27.68 3.64 -17.32
N VAL A 219 26.59 3.51 -16.58
CA VAL A 219 25.39 2.77 -17.02
C VAL A 219 24.18 3.65 -16.82
N SER A 220 23.25 3.66 -17.78
CA SER A 220 22.00 4.40 -17.65
C SER A 220 21.13 3.84 -16.52
N VAL A 221 20.35 4.69 -15.84
CA VAL A 221 19.39 4.26 -14.79
C VAL A 221 18.47 3.15 -15.30
N LYS A 222 18.02 3.25 -16.54
CA LYS A 222 17.18 2.24 -17.19
C LYS A 222 17.87 0.88 -17.31
N ASP A 223 19.12 0.86 -17.74
CA ASP A 223 19.88 -0.39 -17.94
C ASP A 223 20.32 -1.00 -16.61
N TYR A 224 20.65 -0.17 -15.62
CA TYR A 224 20.94 -0.63 -14.26
C TYR A 224 19.72 -1.28 -13.60
N LEU A 225 18.52 -0.69 -13.74
CA LEU A 225 17.28 -1.25 -13.21
C LEU A 225 16.85 -2.52 -13.94
N LYS A 226 17.07 -2.59 -15.25
CA LYS A 226 16.80 -3.79 -16.05
C LYS A 226 17.75 -4.93 -15.70
N ALA A 227 19.04 -4.65 -15.52
CA ALA A 227 20.06 -5.65 -15.21
C ALA A 227 19.98 -6.18 -13.76
N ASN A 228 19.76 -5.31 -12.77
CA ASN A 228 19.81 -5.71 -11.36
C ASN A 228 18.45 -6.10 -10.78
N TYR A 229 17.35 -5.55 -11.30
CA TYR A 229 16.02 -5.74 -10.70
C TYR A 229 14.96 -6.29 -11.67
N ASP A 230 15.28 -6.48 -12.96
CA ASP A 230 14.29 -6.85 -14.00
C ASP A 230 13.10 -5.87 -14.04
N TYR A 231 13.37 -4.59 -13.74
CA TYR A 231 12.38 -3.52 -13.78
C TYR A 231 12.39 -2.86 -15.16
N GLY A 232 11.26 -2.92 -15.86
CA GLY A 232 11.10 -2.35 -17.19
C GLY A 232 9.71 -1.79 -17.39
N THR A 233 9.56 -0.84 -18.33
CA THR A 233 8.30 -0.14 -18.62
C THR A 233 7.16 -1.11 -18.98
N ASN A 234 7.48 -2.28 -19.54
CA ASN A 234 6.52 -3.34 -19.88
C ASN A 234 5.91 -4.05 -18.64
N LYS A 235 6.49 -3.86 -17.44
CA LYS A 235 6.00 -4.46 -16.19
C LYS A 235 4.96 -3.60 -15.47
N ILE A 236 4.77 -2.34 -15.89
CA ILE A 236 3.83 -1.40 -15.25
C ILE A 236 2.38 -1.92 -15.31
N GLY A 237 1.93 -2.35 -16.50
CA GLY A 237 0.58 -2.90 -16.70
C GLY A 237 0.31 -4.16 -15.86
N PRO A 238 1.19 -5.19 -15.93
CA PRO A 238 1.08 -6.37 -15.08
C PRO A 238 1.04 -6.05 -13.58
N SER A 239 1.87 -5.12 -13.09
CA SER A 239 1.85 -4.70 -11.68
C SER A 239 0.50 -4.13 -11.27
N ILE A 240 -0.13 -3.30 -12.10
CA ILE A 240 -1.48 -2.75 -11.83
C ILE A 240 -2.51 -3.88 -11.75
N ALA A 241 -2.49 -4.80 -12.72
CA ALA A 241 -3.43 -5.93 -12.76
C ALA A 241 -3.29 -6.81 -11.51
N VAL A 242 -2.06 -7.14 -11.11
CA VAL A 242 -1.79 -7.95 -9.91
C VAL A 242 -2.28 -7.23 -8.64
N LEU A 243 -2.03 -5.93 -8.51
CA LEU A 243 -2.52 -5.15 -7.36
C LEU A 243 -4.05 -5.08 -7.30
N LEU A 244 -4.73 -5.00 -8.44
CA LEU A 244 -6.19 -5.09 -8.50
C LEU A 244 -6.69 -6.47 -8.04
N VAL A 245 -6.01 -7.55 -8.45
CA VAL A 245 -6.33 -8.91 -8.00
C VAL A 245 -6.16 -9.04 -6.48
N PHE A 246 -5.07 -8.50 -5.90
CA PHE A 246 -4.89 -8.50 -4.44
C PHE A 246 -5.98 -7.72 -3.71
N ASN A 247 -6.37 -6.56 -4.23
CA ASN A 247 -7.48 -5.79 -3.67
C ASN A 247 -8.78 -6.60 -3.66
N LEU A 248 -9.15 -7.19 -4.79
CA LEU A 248 -10.34 -8.03 -4.89
C LEU A 248 -10.25 -9.27 -4.00
N LEU A 249 -9.07 -9.89 -3.89
CA LEU A 249 -8.84 -11.06 -3.05
C LEU A 249 -9.03 -10.72 -1.58
N PHE A 250 -8.37 -9.69 -1.05
CA PHE A 250 -8.50 -9.32 0.36
C PHE A 250 -9.94 -8.89 0.70
N PHE A 251 -10.59 -8.16 -0.21
CA PHE A 251 -11.99 -7.80 -0.04
C PHE A 251 -12.92 -9.02 -0.05
N SER A 252 -12.68 -9.97 -0.96
CA SER A 252 -13.49 -11.20 -1.05
C SER A 252 -13.34 -12.07 0.19
N VAL A 253 -12.10 -12.25 0.69
CA VAL A 253 -11.85 -12.98 1.93
C VAL A 253 -12.53 -12.30 3.11
N PHE A 254 -12.48 -10.96 3.19
CA PHE A 254 -13.24 -10.22 4.20
C PHE A 254 -14.75 -10.48 4.09
N ALA A 255 -15.34 -10.34 2.91
CA ALA A 255 -16.78 -10.57 2.70
C ALA A 255 -17.22 -12.00 3.05
N VAL A 256 -16.41 -13.00 2.69
CA VAL A 256 -16.63 -14.41 3.05
C VAL A 256 -16.50 -14.61 4.56
N SER A 257 -15.49 -14.02 5.20
CA SER A 257 -15.29 -14.14 6.65
C SER A 257 -16.48 -13.60 7.44
N VAL A 258 -17.04 -12.45 7.05
CA VAL A 258 -18.21 -11.85 7.70
C VAL A 258 -19.48 -12.71 7.52
N LYS A 259 -19.57 -13.43 6.39
CA LYS A 259 -20.68 -14.34 6.12
C LYS A 259 -20.62 -15.61 6.97
N PHE A 260 -19.47 -16.29 6.97
CA PHE A 260 -19.33 -17.64 7.54
C PHE A 260 -18.82 -17.67 8.99
N ILE A 261 -18.05 -16.67 9.42
CA ILE A 261 -17.40 -16.68 10.74
C ILE A 261 -18.24 -15.87 11.73
N ASN A 262 -18.71 -16.55 12.78
CA ASN A 262 -19.44 -15.93 13.87
C ASN A 262 -18.68 -16.12 15.19
N PHE A 263 -17.98 -15.07 15.62
CA PHE A 263 -17.23 -15.08 16.88
C PHE A 263 -18.08 -14.80 18.12
N GLN A 264 -19.40 -14.54 17.96
CA GLN A 264 -20.31 -14.29 19.07
C GLN A 264 -20.97 -15.54 19.65
N ARG A 265 -20.84 -16.72 19.01
CA ARG A 265 -21.27 -17.99 19.60
C ARG A 265 -20.24 -18.43 20.65
N ARG A 266 -20.45 -17.97 21.89
CA ARG A 266 -20.13 -18.71 23.11
C ARG A 266 -21.44 -19.25 23.68
#